data_AF-F2UNZ2-F1
#
_entry.id   AF-F2UNZ2-F1
#
_cell.length_a   1.000
_cell.length_b   1.000
_cell.length_c   1.000
_cell.angle_alpha   90.00
_cell.angle_beta   90.00
_cell.angle_gamma   90.00
#
_symmetry.space_group_name_H-M   'P 1'
#
loop_
_entity.id
_entity.type
_entity.pdbx_description
1 polymer ?
#
loop_
_entity_poly.entity_id
_entity_poly.type
_entity_poly.pdbx_seq_one_letter_code
_entity_poly.pdbx_strand_id
1 'polypeptide(L)'
;MVCVLAEPLERRWHAGPCSGAGLCAFLGLVIIVVAPLLVCIRTGGFLLEEATYREDPLVFFQNEIVVTALDSAGLPIMTWTSIPEINAMLGDALRFPVVTARERDANFDGRPEDLEIDISLPLLGTEHVASVNLMLGFSYELQDAADMTMQSLAYISEA
;
A
#
# COMPACT_ATOMS: atom_id res chain seq x y z
N MET A 1 -19.26 16.38 82.69
CA MET A 1 -20.03 16.83 81.51
C MET A 1 -19.08 16.80 80.33
N VAL A 2 -19.09 15.71 79.57
CA VAL A 2 -18.16 15.47 78.46
C VAL A 2 -18.87 15.90 77.19
N CYS A 3 -18.38 16.95 76.53
CA CYS A 3 -18.87 17.34 75.22
C CYS A 3 -18.17 16.46 74.18
N VAL A 4 -18.92 15.53 73.60
CA VAL A 4 -18.48 14.63 72.54
C VAL A 4 -18.82 15.31 71.21
N LEU A 5 -17.78 15.75 70.48
CA LEU A 5 -17.80 16.42 69.17
C LEU A 5 -18.52 17.78 69.10
N ALA A 6 -17.73 18.85 68.97
CA ALA A 6 -18.19 20.11 68.42
C ALA A 6 -17.62 20.23 66.99
N GLU A 7 -18.40 19.85 65.99
CA GLU A 7 -18.02 20.13 64.60
C GLU A 7 -18.26 21.63 64.31
N PRO A 8 -17.23 22.39 63.89
CA PRO A 8 -17.41 23.78 63.52
C PRO A 8 -18.29 23.86 62.27
N LEU A 9 -19.28 24.76 62.30
CA LEU A 9 -20.18 24.99 61.18
C LEU A 9 -19.39 25.65 60.02
N GLU A 10 -18.85 24.85 59.11
CA GLU A 10 -18.14 25.37 57.93
C GLU A 10 -19.13 26.02 56.96
N ARG A 11 -19.19 27.35 56.97
CA ARG A 11 -20.00 28.12 56.02
C ARG A 11 -19.19 28.34 54.74
N ARG A 12 -19.39 27.49 53.73
CA ARG A 12 -18.79 27.68 52.39
C ARG A 12 -19.48 28.84 51.68
N TRP A 13 -18.77 29.95 51.56
CA TRP A 13 -19.21 31.09 50.78
C TRP A 13 -19.01 30.81 49.29
N HIS A 14 -20.09 30.54 48.57
CA HIS A 14 -20.07 30.45 47.11
C HIS A 14 -20.20 31.86 46.52
N ALA A 15 -19.24 32.26 45.70
CA ALA A 15 -19.35 33.50 44.93
C ALA A 15 -20.54 33.39 43.96
N GLY A 16 -21.36 34.44 43.87
CA GLY A 16 -22.51 34.48 42.97
C GLY A 16 -22.08 34.45 41.49
N PRO A 17 -22.96 34.01 40.57
CA PRO A 17 -22.63 33.79 39.15
C PRO A 17 -22.28 35.08 38.38
N CYS A 18 -22.61 36.27 38.90
CA CYS A 18 -22.28 37.58 38.33
C CYS A 18 -21.22 38.34 39.15
N SER A 19 -20.24 37.63 39.70
CA SER A 19 -19.07 38.21 40.39
C SER A 19 -17.80 38.01 39.56
N GLY A 20 -16.76 38.83 39.78
CA GLY A 20 -15.46 38.69 39.10
C GLY A 20 -14.83 37.29 39.27
N ALA A 21 -15.06 36.63 40.41
CA ALA A 21 -14.66 35.23 40.62
C ALA A 21 -15.43 34.24 39.72
N GLY A 22 -16.71 34.52 39.44
CA GLY A 22 -17.52 33.75 38.50
C GLY A 22 -17.02 33.87 37.06
N LEU A 23 -16.59 35.08 36.65
CA LEU A 23 -15.95 35.29 35.34
C LEU A 23 -14.65 34.47 35.21
N CYS A 24 -13.77 34.51 36.23
CA CYS A 24 -12.54 33.71 36.22
C CYS A 24 -12.81 32.21 36.17
N ALA A 25 -13.80 31.71 36.93
CA ALA A 25 -14.20 30.30 36.89
C ALA A 25 -14.79 29.91 35.52
N PHE A 26 -15.60 30.78 34.91
CA PHE A 26 -16.14 30.58 33.58
C PHE A 26 -15.03 30.53 32.51
N LEU A 27 -14.10 31.48 32.53
CA LEU A 27 -12.94 31.48 31.62
C LEU A 27 -12.07 30.23 31.81
N GLY A 28 -11.84 29.82 33.06
CA GLY A 28 -11.14 28.58 33.37
C GLY A 28 -11.84 27.35 32.79
N LEU A 29 -13.17 27.27 32.91
CA LEU A 29 -13.97 26.19 32.31
C LEU A 29 -13.89 26.21 30.78
N VAL A 30 -14.02 27.39 30.16
CA VAL A 30 -13.87 27.54 28.71
C VAL A 30 -12.49 27.07 28.26
N ILE A 31 -11.41 27.43 28.97
CA ILE A 31 -10.06 26.98 28.64
C ILE A 31 -9.92 25.45 28.80
N ILE A 32 -10.46 24.88 29.88
CA ILE A 32 -10.42 23.43 30.14
C ILE A 32 -11.15 22.63 29.04
N VAL A 33 -12.20 23.20 28.44
CA VAL A 33 -12.93 22.56 27.34
C VAL A 33 -12.28 22.83 25.98
N VAL A 34 -11.89 24.07 25.71
CA VAL A 34 -11.41 24.51 24.39
C VAL A 34 -9.96 24.07 24.13
N ALA A 35 -9.10 24.06 25.16
CA ALA A 35 -7.71 23.64 25.00
C ALA A 35 -7.55 22.20 24.49
N PRO A 36 -8.17 21.17 25.10
CA PRO A 36 -8.09 19.81 24.56
C PRO A 36 -8.78 19.69 23.19
N LEU A 37 -9.85 20.47 22.94
CA LEU A 37 -10.50 20.50 21.63
C LEU A 37 -9.55 21.00 20.53
N LEU A 38 -8.84 22.11 20.78
CA LEU A 38 -7.85 22.66 19.86
C LEU A 38 -6.70 21.70 19.60
N VAL A 39 -6.21 21.02 20.65
CA VAL A 39 -5.16 20.01 20.52
C VAL A 39 -5.63 18.88 19.61
N CYS A 40 -6.79 18.30 19.88
CA CYS A 40 -7.32 17.20 19.06
C CYS A 40 -7.64 17.59 17.62
N ILE A 41 -8.10 18.83 17.35
CA ILE A 41 -8.30 19.33 15.98
C ILE A 41 -6.97 19.45 15.24
N ARG A 42 -5.90 19.92 15.91
CA ARG A 42 -4.58 20.08 15.29
C ARG A 42 -3.86 18.75 15.08
N THR A 43 -4.10 17.77 15.93
CA THR A 43 -3.51 16.43 15.80
C THR A 43 -4.35 15.48 14.96
N GLY A 44 -5.51 15.91 14.44
CA GLY A 44 -6.39 15.08 13.61
C GLY A 44 -7.15 14.00 14.37
N GLY A 45 -7.24 14.09 15.71
CA GLY A 45 -7.71 13.00 16.56
C GLY A 45 -9.24 12.90 16.76
N PHE A 46 -10.04 13.88 16.33
CA PHE A 46 -11.46 13.91 16.71
C PHE A 46 -12.36 12.95 15.93
N LEU A 47 -12.04 12.61 14.67
CA LEU A 47 -12.67 11.54 13.88
C LEU A 47 -12.06 11.53 12.46
N LEU A 48 -10.91 10.89 12.27
CA LEU A 48 -10.46 10.59 10.91
C LEU A 48 -11.08 9.24 10.52
N GLU A 49 -12.16 9.27 9.75
CA GLU A 49 -12.83 8.04 9.31
C GLU A 49 -12.04 7.40 8.16
N GLU A 50 -11.67 8.19 7.16
CA GLU A 50 -10.87 7.77 6.01
C GLU A 50 -9.96 8.92 5.56
N ALA A 51 -8.74 8.59 5.14
CA ALA A 51 -7.83 9.52 4.49
C ALA A 51 -7.25 8.85 3.25
N THR A 52 -7.22 9.58 2.15
CA THR A 52 -6.62 9.11 0.89
C THR A 52 -5.25 9.72 0.74
N TYR A 53 -4.24 8.86 0.60
CA TYR A 53 -2.87 9.25 0.33
C TYR A 53 -2.51 8.84 -1.10
N ARG A 54 -1.70 9.67 -1.76
CA ARG A 54 -1.13 9.36 -3.06
C ARG A 54 0.37 9.36 -2.90
N GLU A 55 0.98 8.25 -3.24
CA GLU A 55 2.41 8.02 -3.14
C GLU A 55 2.92 7.52 -4.48
N ASP A 56 4.19 7.78 -4.74
CA ASP A 56 4.89 7.23 -5.89
C ASP A 56 5.61 5.95 -5.45
N PRO A 57 5.03 4.77 -5.75
CA PRO A 57 5.54 3.50 -5.27
C PRO A 57 6.88 3.16 -5.92
N LEU A 58 7.68 2.37 -5.21
CA LEU A 58 8.84 1.72 -5.79
C LEU A 58 8.37 0.41 -6.41
N VAL A 59 8.51 0.29 -7.73
CA VAL A 59 8.12 -0.91 -8.49
C VAL A 59 9.38 -1.53 -9.04
N PHE A 60 9.65 -2.79 -8.72
CA PHE A 60 10.80 -3.51 -9.27
C PHE A 60 10.34 -4.79 -9.96
N PHE A 61 10.96 -5.09 -11.09
CA PHE A 61 10.74 -6.32 -11.82
C PHE A 61 11.42 -7.49 -11.09
N GLN A 62 10.67 -8.54 -10.78
CA GLN A 62 11.18 -9.69 -10.02
C GLN A 62 11.87 -10.75 -10.90
N ASN A 63 12.04 -10.48 -12.20
CA ASN A 63 12.50 -11.46 -13.19
C ASN A 63 11.61 -12.71 -13.28
N GLU A 64 10.36 -12.58 -12.84
CA GLU A 64 9.33 -13.60 -12.94
C GLU A 64 8.54 -13.39 -14.23
N ILE A 65 8.67 -14.32 -15.17
CA ILE A 65 8.05 -14.25 -16.49
C ILE A 65 7.34 -15.57 -16.73
N VAL A 66 6.11 -15.52 -17.21
CA VAL A 66 5.41 -16.67 -17.79
C VAL A 66 4.93 -16.27 -19.18
N VAL A 67 5.35 -17.02 -20.19
CA VAL A 67 4.94 -16.81 -21.57
C VAL A 67 4.26 -18.06 -22.10
N THR A 68 3.11 -17.87 -22.73
CA THR A 68 2.35 -18.94 -23.37
C THR A 68 1.98 -18.52 -24.79
N ALA A 69 2.48 -19.26 -25.78
CA ALA A 69 2.07 -19.13 -27.17
C ALA A 69 0.88 -20.06 -27.44
N LEU A 70 -0.14 -19.52 -28.09
CA LEU A 70 -1.41 -20.19 -28.37
C LEU A 70 -1.61 -20.34 -29.88
N ASP A 71 -2.24 -21.45 -30.28
CA ASP A 71 -2.70 -21.69 -31.65
C ASP A 71 -4.02 -20.95 -31.91
N SER A 72 -4.43 -20.89 -33.17
CA SER A 72 -5.73 -20.44 -33.69
C SER A 72 -6.94 -21.06 -32.98
N ALA A 73 -6.80 -22.27 -32.43
CA ALA A 73 -7.83 -22.93 -31.62
C ALA A 73 -7.81 -22.51 -30.13
N GLY A 74 -6.89 -21.63 -29.72
CA GLY A 74 -6.70 -21.22 -28.32
C GLY A 74 -6.00 -22.27 -27.45
N LEU A 75 -5.35 -23.26 -28.06
CA LEU A 75 -4.59 -24.30 -27.35
C LEU A 75 -3.13 -23.86 -27.16
N PRO A 76 -2.52 -24.12 -26.00
CA PRO A 76 -1.13 -23.79 -25.75
C PRO A 76 -0.21 -24.64 -26.61
N ILE A 77 0.54 -23.99 -27.50
CA ILE A 77 1.59 -24.61 -28.32
C ILE A 77 2.84 -24.79 -27.46
N MET A 78 3.21 -23.72 -26.76
CA MET A 78 4.42 -23.65 -25.94
C MET A 78 4.13 -22.80 -24.71
N THR A 79 4.60 -23.25 -23.56
CA THR A 79 4.66 -22.44 -22.35
C THR A 79 6.07 -22.51 -21.79
N TRP A 80 6.59 -21.35 -21.41
CA TRP A 80 7.85 -21.23 -20.69
C TRP A 80 7.68 -20.26 -19.53
N THR A 81 8.41 -20.50 -18.46
CA THR A 81 8.45 -19.61 -17.32
C THR A 81 9.87 -19.45 -16.81
N SER A 82 10.19 -18.35 -16.14
CA SER A 82 11.48 -18.23 -15.43
C SER A 82 11.49 -18.99 -14.10
N ILE A 83 10.33 -19.43 -13.61
CA ILE A 83 10.16 -20.13 -12.34
C ILE A 83 10.49 -21.63 -12.52
N PRO A 84 11.57 -22.15 -11.91
CA PRO A 84 12.03 -23.51 -12.16
C PRO A 84 11.04 -24.58 -11.69
N GLU A 85 10.27 -24.33 -10.64
CA GLU A 85 9.26 -25.25 -10.10
C GLU A 85 8.16 -25.53 -11.13
N ILE A 86 7.71 -24.49 -11.84
CA ILE A 86 6.66 -24.62 -12.86
C ILE A 86 7.24 -25.24 -14.13
N ASN A 87 8.47 -24.88 -14.51
CA ASN A 87 9.18 -25.54 -15.62
C ASN A 87 9.34 -27.05 -15.40
N ALA A 88 9.61 -27.49 -14.17
CA ALA A 88 9.68 -28.91 -13.83
C ALA A 88 8.35 -29.64 -14.04
N MET A 89 7.21 -28.95 -13.87
CA MET A 89 5.87 -29.50 -14.13
C MET A 89 5.54 -29.60 -15.63
N LEU A 90 6.15 -28.75 -16.47
CA LEU A 90 5.97 -28.76 -17.93
C LEU A 90 6.69 -29.94 -18.61
N GLY A 91 7.74 -30.47 -17.99
CA GLY A 91 8.42 -31.69 -18.43
C GLY A 91 9.00 -31.59 -19.86
N ASP A 92 8.75 -32.62 -20.67
CA ASP A 92 9.34 -32.77 -22.01
C ASP A 92 8.80 -31.76 -23.05
N ALA A 93 7.73 -31.02 -22.73
CA ALA A 93 7.21 -29.95 -23.58
C ALA A 93 7.97 -28.62 -23.42
N LEU A 94 8.93 -28.55 -22.48
CA LEU A 94 9.70 -27.34 -22.20
C LEU A 94 10.69 -27.03 -23.32
N ARG A 95 10.61 -25.81 -23.84
CA ARG A 95 11.60 -25.24 -24.76
C ARG A 95 12.09 -23.93 -24.16
N PHE A 96 13.37 -23.62 -24.33
CA PHE A 96 13.98 -22.43 -23.72
C PHE A 96 13.99 -21.27 -24.71
N PRO A 97 13.26 -20.17 -24.44
CA PRO A 97 13.37 -18.94 -25.20
C PRO A 97 14.61 -18.14 -24.83
N VAL A 98 15.00 -17.22 -25.72
CA VAL A 98 15.98 -16.19 -25.39
C VAL A 98 15.19 -15.00 -24.83
N VAL A 99 15.51 -14.60 -23.61
CA VAL A 99 14.84 -13.49 -22.92
C VAL A 99 15.87 -12.48 -22.49
N THR A 100 15.63 -11.23 -22.84
CA THR A 100 16.38 -10.07 -22.33
C THR A 100 15.42 -9.10 -21.69
N ALA A 101 15.68 -8.73 -20.45
CA ALA A 101 14.89 -7.76 -19.70
C ALA A 101 15.83 -6.68 -19.17
N ARG A 102 15.41 -5.42 -19.28
CA ARG A 102 16.17 -4.27 -18.81
C ARG A 102 15.22 -3.24 -18.24
N GLU A 103 15.43 -2.90 -16.97
CA GLU A 103 14.84 -1.72 -16.37
C GLU A 103 15.67 -0.48 -16.72
N ARG A 104 14.98 0.59 -17.10
CA ARG A 104 15.58 1.88 -17.42
C ARG A 104 15.16 2.89 -16.37
N ASP A 105 16.17 3.51 -15.80
CA ASP A 105 16.07 4.69 -14.97
C ASP A 105 16.70 5.85 -15.77
N ALA A 106 15.86 6.77 -16.28
CA ALA A 106 16.34 7.85 -17.14
C ALA A 106 16.93 9.02 -16.34
N ASN A 107 16.50 9.20 -15.09
CA ASN A 107 16.86 10.34 -14.25
C ASN A 107 17.96 9.99 -13.22
N PHE A 108 18.32 8.71 -13.10
CA PHE A 108 19.32 8.13 -12.21
C PHE A 108 19.02 8.32 -10.71
N ASP A 109 17.74 8.35 -10.33
CA ASP A 109 17.30 8.46 -8.93
C ASP A 109 17.20 7.10 -8.21
N GLY A 110 17.46 5.99 -8.91
CA GLY A 110 17.37 4.63 -8.40
C GLY A 110 15.97 4.02 -8.48
N ARG A 111 15.03 4.68 -9.16
CA ARG A 111 13.66 4.22 -9.39
C ARG A 111 13.49 3.88 -10.88
N PRO A 112 13.20 2.62 -11.23
CA PRO A 112 13.00 2.26 -12.62
C PRO A 112 11.70 2.89 -13.15
N GLU A 113 11.77 3.45 -14.35
CA GLU A 113 10.66 4.13 -15.03
C GLU A 113 10.07 3.26 -16.14
N ASP A 114 10.94 2.67 -16.97
CA ASP A 114 10.55 1.82 -18.09
C ASP A 114 11.13 0.40 -17.92
N LEU A 115 10.37 -0.59 -18.39
CA LEU A 115 10.81 -1.98 -18.51
C LEU A 115 10.81 -2.40 -19.99
N GLU A 116 12.00 -2.62 -20.54
CA GLU A 116 12.20 -3.13 -21.89
C GLU A 116 12.43 -4.64 -21.83
N ILE A 117 11.56 -5.40 -22.50
CA ILE A 117 11.63 -6.86 -22.54
C ILE A 117 11.55 -7.34 -23.99
N ASP A 118 12.55 -8.13 -24.39
CA ASP A 118 12.52 -8.87 -25.64
C ASP A 118 12.50 -10.38 -25.35
N ILE A 119 11.54 -11.07 -25.96
CA ILE A 119 11.37 -12.52 -25.83
C ILE A 119 11.36 -13.14 -27.22
N SER A 120 12.31 -14.03 -27.48
CA SER A 120 12.39 -14.81 -28.72
C SER A 120 12.02 -16.26 -28.45
N LEU A 121 10.84 -16.67 -28.91
CA LEU A 121 10.30 -18.02 -28.72
C LEU A 121 10.78 -18.99 -29.82
N PRO A 122 11.33 -20.18 -29.46
CA PRO A 122 11.74 -21.21 -30.41
C PRO A 122 10.54 -22.03 -30.90
N LEU A 123 9.94 -21.57 -32.00
CA LEU A 123 8.82 -22.25 -32.65
C LEU A 123 9.32 -23.29 -33.67
N LEU A 124 8.59 -24.39 -33.83
CA LEU A 124 8.81 -25.31 -34.94
C LEU A 124 8.18 -24.76 -36.23
N GLY A 125 8.76 -25.07 -37.38
CA GLY A 125 8.26 -24.57 -38.68
C GLY A 125 6.83 -25.01 -39.06
N THR A 126 6.24 -25.93 -38.30
CA THR A 126 4.86 -26.41 -38.47
C THR A 126 3.86 -25.75 -37.51
N GLU A 127 4.34 -24.94 -36.56
CA GLU A 127 3.51 -24.31 -35.53
C GLU A 127 3.13 -22.89 -35.97
N HIS A 128 1.84 -22.56 -35.88
CA HIS A 128 1.32 -21.23 -36.17
C HIS A 128 0.83 -20.59 -34.88
N VAL A 129 1.50 -19.52 -34.45
CA VAL A 129 1.10 -18.75 -33.28
C VAL A 129 0.01 -17.76 -33.69
N ALA A 130 -1.11 -17.81 -32.98
CA ALA A 130 -2.24 -16.90 -33.19
C ALA A 130 -2.47 -15.96 -32.01
N SER A 131 -1.87 -16.23 -30.84
CA SER A 131 -1.82 -15.27 -29.74
C SER A 131 -0.68 -15.62 -28.77
N VAL A 132 -0.20 -14.62 -28.06
CA VAL A 132 0.81 -14.73 -27.02
C VAL A 132 0.28 -14.10 -25.75
N ASN A 133 0.30 -14.89 -24.68
CA ASN A 133 0.02 -14.45 -23.33
C ASN A 133 1.33 -14.28 -22.57
N LEU A 134 1.52 -13.12 -21.97
CA LEU A 134 2.69 -12.79 -21.17
C LEU A 134 2.23 -12.35 -19.77
N MET A 135 2.81 -12.96 -18.75
CA MET A 135 2.65 -12.56 -17.36
C MET A 135 4.00 -12.15 -16.80
N LEU A 136 4.04 -11.03 -16.10
CA LEU A 136 5.25 -10.44 -15.52
C LEU A 136 5.03 -10.19 -14.03
N GLY A 137 5.95 -10.66 -13.20
CA GLY A 137 5.93 -10.44 -11.75
C GLY A 137 6.68 -9.17 -11.35
N PHE A 138 6.07 -8.39 -10.47
CA PHE A 138 6.61 -7.13 -9.94
C PHE A 138 6.52 -7.11 -8.43
N SER A 139 7.52 -6.55 -7.75
CA SER A 139 7.38 -6.13 -6.36
C SER A 139 6.95 -4.67 -6.34
N TYR A 140 6.09 -4.35 -5.40
CA TYR A 140 5.51 -3.03 -5.22
C TYR A 140 5.69 -2.63 -3.76
N GLU A 141 6.44 -1.56 -3.53
CA GLU A 141 6.78 -1.07 -2.21
C GLU A 141 6.22 0.34 -1.98
N LEU A 142 5.49 0.50 -0.89
CA LEU A 142 5.04 1.78 -0.35
C LEU A 142 5.84 2.07 0.92
N GLN A 143 6.22 3.33 1.12
CA GLN A 143 7.10 3.74 2.23
C GLN A 143 6.62 4.99 2.98
N ASP A 144 5.71 5.81 2.43
CA ASP A 144 5.42 7.13 3.02
C ASP A 144 4.27 7.07 4.04
N ALA A 145 3.04 6.72 3.64
CA ALA A 145 1.90 6.63 4.57
C ALA A 145 1.72 5.22 5.15
N ALA A 146 2.21 4.20 4.44
CA ALA A 146 2.22 2.82 4.91
C ALA A 146 3.49 2.11 4.43
N ASP A 147 4.19 1.44 5.34
CA ASP A 147 5.31 0.55 5.01
C ASP A 147 4.74 -0.81 4.59
N MET A 148 4.67 -1.04 3.28
CA MET A 148 4.02 -2.21 2.71
C MET A 148 4.76 -2.69 1.47
N THR A 149 5.12 -3.97 1.47
CA THR A 149 5.63 -4.68 0.28
C THR A 149 4.57 -5.64 -0.23
N MET A 150 4.28 -5.56 -1.52
CA MET A 150 3.30 -6.39 -2.23
C MET A 150 3.95 -7.05 -3.44
N GLN A 151 3.45 -8.23 -3.80
CA GLN A 151 3.74 -8.84 -5.09
C GLN A 151 2.55 -8.61 -6.03
N SER A 152 2.85 -8.18 -7.25
CA SER A 152 1.87 -7.88 -8.29
C SER A 152 2.20 -8.65 -9.57
N LEU A 153 1.18 -8.86 -10.40
CA LEU A 153 1.31 -9.53 -11.69
C LEU A 153 0.69 -8.65 -12.78
N ALA A 154 1.46 -8.34 -13.81
CA ALA A 154 0.95 -7.73 -15.03
C ALA A 154 0.65 -8.82 -16.06
N TYR A 155 -0.54 -8.77 -16.67
CA TYR A 155 -0.95 -9.69 -17.73
C TYR A 155 -1.13 -8.92 -19.04
N ILE A 156 -0.48 -9.41 -20.08
CA ILE A 156 -0.50 -8.86 -21.44
C ILE A 156 -0.94 -10.00 -22.37
N SER A 157 -1.93 -9.73 -23.21
CA SER A 157 -2.40 -10.67 -24.24
C SER A 157 -2.35 -9.98 -25.60
N GLU A 158 -1.55 -10.52 -26.51
CA GLU A 158 -1.45 -10.07 -27.90
C GLU A 158 -1.93 -11.17 -28.84
N ALA A 159 -2.66 -10.81 -29.91
CA ALA A 159 -3.23 -11.72 -30.89
C ALA A 159 -2.61 -11.48 -32.27
#